data_AF-A0A8T7CBI5-F1
#
_entry.id   AF-A0A8T7CBI5-F1
#
_cell.length_a   1.000
_cell.length_b   1.000
_cell.length_c   1.000
_cell.angle_alpha   90.00
_cell.angle_beta   90.00
_cell.angle_gamma   90.00
#
_symmetry.space_group_name_H-M   'P 1'
#
loop_
_entity.id
_entity.type
_entity.pdbx_description
1 polymer ?
#
loop_
_entity_poly.entity_id
_entity_poly.type
_entity_poly.pdbx_seq_one_letter_code
_entity_poly.pdbx_strand_id
1 'polypeptide(L)'
;MKSRIIKNLFAVALMAPVMAFAVPIDGSIRMGGDASPGCSAEGVDCNLGSADSLIFGTSFVVGADGDFAPALGASTLNGTLNLTDFTIDPFSGPVTIWQIFGSPAEGGQPPLFTFSLDSLDILTQTAGQLILRGTGIVSADGFDDTAGRWSFSAQDLRGSRQINFSWSSETTQAPEPGILMLLGLGVLGLIRLRRS
;
A
#
# COMPACT_ATOMS: atom_id res chain seq x y z
N MET A 1 -71.84 15.05 23.13
CA MET A 1 -71.31 14.62 21.82
C MET A 1 -69.80 14.92 21.79
N LYS A 2 -68.96 14.09 22.41
CA LYS A 2 -67.99 13.14 21.80
C LYS A 2 -67.40 13.53 20.42
N SER A 3 -66.13 13.97 20.46
CA SER A 3 -64.98 13.58 19.59
C SER A 3 -65.02 14.04 18.11
N ARG A 4 -63.95 14.53 17.46
CA ARG A 4 -62.60 13.95 17.32
C ARG A 4 -61.58 15.02 16.87
N ILE A 5 -60.52 15.25 17.65
CA ILE A 5 -59.31 15.95 17.19
C ILE A 5 -58.33 14.88 16.72
N ILE A 6 -58.05 14.86 15.42
CA ILE A 6 -57.10 13.96 14.77
C ILE A 6 -55.69 14.44 15.15
N LYS A 7 -54.99 13.67 15.99
CA LYS A 7 -53.57 13.87 16.31
C LYS A 7 -52.75 13.19 15.21
N ASN A 8 -52.22 13.96 14.26
CA ASN A 8 -51.19 13.47 13.35
C ASN A 8 -49.88 13.31 14.13
N LEU A 9 -49.53 12.06 14.44
CA LEU A 9 -48.23 11.69 14.97
C LEU A 9 -47.21 11.80 13.81
N PHE A 10 -46.35 12.82 13.84
CA PHE A 10 -45.17 12.87 12.99
C PHE A 10 -44.16 11.84 13.52
N ALA A 11 -44.04 10.70 12.86
CA ALA A 11 -42.95 9.77 13.08
C ALA A 11 -41.70 10.32 12.39
N VAL A 12 -40.83 11.00 13.14
CA VAL A 12 -39.49 11.35 12.69
C VAL A 12 -38.66 10.07 12.73
N ALA A 13 -38.47 9.43 11.58
CA ALA A 13 -37.54 8.32 11.45
C ALA A 13 -36.12 8.86 11.67
N LEU A 14 -35.48 8.43 12.76
CA LEU A 14 -34.07 8.69 13.03
C LEU A 14 -33.25 7.95 11.96
N MET A 15 -32.90 8.61 10.85
CA MET A 15 -31.85 8.11 9.96
C MET A 15 -30.53 8.28 10.71
N ALA A 16 -30.08 7.21 11.36
CA ALA A 16 -28.73 7.17 11.89
C ALA A 16 -27.75 7.24 10.69
N PRO A 17 -26.79 8.17 10.67
CA PRO A 17 -25.77 8.19 9.63
C PRO A 17 -24.95 6.90 9.74
N VAL A 18 -24.90 6.13 8.65
CA VAL A 18 -23.94 5.04 8.52
C VAL A 18 -22.58 5.69 8.34
N MET A 19 -21.76 5.65 9.38
CA MET A 19 -20.37 6.07 9.27
C MET A 19 -19.66 4.99 8.45
N ALA A 20 -19.18 5.34 7.24
CA ALA A 20 -18.28 4.48 6.50
C ALA A 20 -16.89 4.65 7.13
N PHE A 21 -16.38 3.60 7.77
CA PHE A 21 -14.98 3.52 8.16
C PHE A 21 -14.19 2.97 6.97
N ALA A 22 -13.06 3.58 6.65
CA ALA A 22 -12.15 3.02 5.66
C ALA A 22 -11.51 1.77 6.27
N VAL A 23 -11.33 0.74 5.45
CA VAL A 23 -10.75 -0.55 5.88
C VAL A 23 -9.28 -0.54 5.47
N PRO A 24 -8.37 -1.17 6.24
CA PRO A 24 -6.99 -1.38 5.80
C PRO A 24 -6.92 -2.16 4.49
N ILE A 25 -5.87 -1.92 3.70
CA ILE A 25 -5.61 -2.59 2.42
C ILE A 25 -5.09 -4.01 2.67
N ASP A 26 -5.76 -5.01 2.10
CA ASP A 26 -5.37 -6.43 2.20
C ASP A 26 -4.89 -7.00 0.86
N GLY A 27 -3.91 -7.91 0.91
CA GLY A 27 -3.47 -8.70 -0.24
C GLY A 27 -1.96 -8.80 -0.47
N SER A 28 -1.59 -9.26 -1.66
CA SER A 28 -0.25 -9.36 -2.23
C SER A 28 -0.20 -8.83 -3.68
N ILE A 29 0.96 -8.34 -4.12
CA ILE A 29 1.26 -7.85 -5.45
C ILE A 29 2.70 -8.27 -5.75
N ARG A 30 2.88 -8.83 -6.93
CA ARG A 30 4.15 -9.32 -7.43
C ARG A 30 4.40 -8.61 -8.72
N MET A 31 5.59 -8.07 -8.88
CA MET A 31 5.93 -7.36 -10.10
C MET A 31 7.33 -7.74 -10.53
N GLY A 32 7.59 -7.49 -11.80
CA GLY A 32 8.81 -7.89 -12.47
C GLY A 32 9.18 -6.83 -13.48
N GLY A 33 10.41 -6.92 -13.97
CA GLY A 33 10.90 -5.94 -14.92
C GLY A 33 12.41 -5.99 -15.07
N ASP A 34 12.93 -4.89 -15.58
CA ASP A 34 14.35 -4.61 -15.64
C ASP A 34 14.74 -3.44 -14.75
N ALA A 35 15.93 -3.54 -14.18
CA ALA A 35 16.63 -2.43 -13.53
C ALA A 35 18.13 -2.58 -13.75
N SER A 36 18.84 -1.48 -13.58
CA SER A 36 20.29 -1.40 -13.61
C SER A 36 20.83 -0.77 -12.33
N PRO A 37 22.03 -1.18 -11.88
CA PRO A 37 22.69 -0.48 -10.79
C PRO A 37 23.04 0.94 -11.23
N GLY A 38 22.74 1.91 -10.37
CA GLY A 38 23.35 3.23 -10.43
C GLY A 38 24.53 3.29 -9.46
N CYS A 39 25.61 3.94 -9.89
CA CYS A 39 26.82 4.11 -9.11
C CYS A 39 27.30 5.56 -9.28
N SER A 40 27.45 6.27 -8.18
CA SER A 40 27.91 7.67 -8.11
C SER A 40 29.43 7.80 -7.95
N ALA A 41 30.12 6.71 -7.60
CA ALA A 41 31.57 6.69 -7.44
C ALA A 41 32.30 6.71 -8.79
N GLU A 42 33.09 7.75 -9.03
CA GLU A 42 33.92 7.86 -10.23
C GLU A 42 34.96 6.71 -10.30
N GLY A 43 35.11 6.11 -11.48
CA GLY A 43 36.12 5.08 -11.75
C GLY A 43 35.79 3.68 -11.20
N VAL A 44 34.56 3.44 -10.74
CA VAL A 44 34.10 2.12 -10.28
C VAL A 44 33.35 1.39 -11.40
N ASP A 45 33.69 0.12 -11.63
CA ASP A 45 32.92 -0.77 -12.51
C ASP A 45 31.53 -0.99 -11.93
N CYS A 46 30.51 -0.30 -12.48
CA CYS A 46 29.17 -0.33 -11.91
C CYS A 46 28.51 -1.70 -12.09
N ASN A 47 28.39 -2.42 -10.99
CA ASN A 47 27.71 -3.70 -10.88
C ASN A 47 26.82 -3.72 -9.63
N LEU A 48 26.10 -4.83 -9.39
CA LEU A 48 25.19 -4.93 -8.24
C LEU A 48 25.90 -4.77 -6.89
N GLY A 49 27.18 -5.16 -6.80
CA GLY A 49 27.99 -5.09 -5.59
C GLY A 49 28.50 -3.69 -5.24
N SER A 50 28.46 -2.76 -6.20
CA SER A 50 28.86 -1.36 -6.01
C SER A 50 27.70 -0.38 -6.19
N ALA A 51 26.48 -0.89 -6.34
CA ALA A 51 25.29 -0.07 -6.59
C ALA A 51 24.95 0.77 -5.36
N ASP A 52 24.76 2.07 -5.55
CA ASP A 52 24.20 2.98 -4.54
C ASP A 52 22.77 3.40 -4.87
N SER A 53 22.29 3.05 -6.06
CA SER A 53 20.95 3.37 -6.54
C SER A 53 20.41 2.29 -7.46
N LEU A 54 19.08 2.24 -7.58
CA LEU A 54 18.36 1.40 -8.53
C LEU A 54 17.71 2.28 -9.59
N ILE A 55 18.01 1.98 -10.85
CA ILE A 55 17.44 2.64 -12.03
C ILE A 55 16.54 1.62 -12.71
N PHE A 56 15.23 1.80 -12.63
CA PHE A 56 14.22 0.92 -13.20
C PHE A 56 13.96 1.27 -14.67
N GLY A 57 13.81 0.23 -15.50
CA GLY A 57 13.36 0.37 -16.87
C GLY A 57 11.93 -0.11 -17.04
N THR A 58 11.72 -1.09 -17.89
CA THR A 58 10.39 -1.67 -18.12
C THR A 58 9.96 -2.43 -16.88
N SER A 59 8.75 -2.15 -16.39
CA SER A 59 8.18 -2.84 -15.25
C SER A 59 6.73 -3.20 -15.50
N PHE A 60 6.30 -4.32 -14.92
CA PHE A 60 4.96 -4.85 -15.08
C PHE A 60 4.53 -5.66 -13.87
N VAL A 61 3.23 -5.69 -13.63
CA VAL A 61 2.63 -6.54 -12.58
C VAL A 61 2.53 -7.98 -13.09
N VAL A 62 3.09 -8.91 -12.31
CA VAL A 62 3.12 -10.35 -12.57
C VAL A 62 1.90 -11.04 -11.94
N GLY A 63 1.41 -10.53 -10.82
CA GLY A 63 0.20 -11.03 -10.17
C GLY A 63 -0.19 -10.19 -8.98
N ALA A 64 -1.44 -10.30 -8.57
CA ALA A 64 -1.99 -9.62 -7.41
C ALA A 64 -3.16 -10.43 -6.81
N ASP A 65 -3.43 -10.21 -5.54
CA ASP A 65 -4.58 -10.73 -4.81
C ASP A 65 -5.16 -9.66 -3.87
N GLY A 66 -6.20 -10.00 -3.11
CA GLY A 66 -6.88 -9.06 -2.21
C GLY A 66 -7.43 -7.84 -2.95
N ASP A 67 -7.24 -6.66 -2.37
CA ASP A 67 -7.73 -5.38 -2.89
C ASP A 67 -7.01 -4.93 -4.16
N PHE A 68 -5.83 -5.48 -4.45
CA PHE A 68 -5.07 -5.17 -5.66
C PHE A 68 -5.63 -5.90 -6.89
N ALA A 69 -6.21 -7.09 -6.74
CA ALA A 69 -6.67 -7.90 -7.87
C ALA A 69 -7.78 -7.23 -8.70
N PRO A 70 -8.85 -6.66 -8.11
CA PRO A 70 -9.87 -5.94 -8.87
C PRO A 70 -9.32 -4.72 -9.61
N ALA A 71 -8.34 -4.02 -9.03
CA ALA A 71 -7.76 -2.80 -9.58
C ALA A 71 -6.90 -3.05 -10.82
N LEU A 72 -6.32 -4.24 -10.95
CA LEU A 72 -5.43 -4.61 -12.06
C LEU A 72 -6.16 -5.33 -13.21
N GLY A 73 -7.39 -5.82 -12.96
CA GLY A 73 -8.17 -6.58 -13.94
C GLY A 73 -7.55 -7.95 -14.28
N ALA A 74 -8.23 -8.74 -15.13
CA ALA A 74 -7.81 -10.09 -15.50
C ALA A 74 -6.56 -10.16 -16.41
N SER A 75 -5.86 -9.05 -16.60
CA SER A 75 -4.79 -8.91 -17.58
C SER A 75 -3.62 -8.16 -16.98
N THR A 76 -2.47 -8.83 -16.94
CA THR A 76 -1.13 -8.27 -16.78
C THR A 76 -0.89 -7.22 -17.87
N LEU A 77 -1.30 -5.98 -17.64
CA LEU A 77 -1.20 -4.92 -18.64
C LEU A 77 0.05 -4.07 -18.38
N ASN A 78 0.89 -3.99 -19.41
CA ASN A 78 1.94 -3.00 -19.52
C ASN A 78 1.33 -1.59 -19.34
N GLY A 79 1.99 -0.72 -18.58
CA GLY A 79 1.59 0.69 -18.38
C GLY A 79 0.74 0.98 -17.15
N THR A 80 0.43 -0.03 -16.34
CA THR A 80 -0.35 0.09 -15.08
C THR A 80 0.55 0.32 -13.87
N LEU A 81 1.86 0.09 -13.99
CA LEU A 81 2.85 0.24 -12.92
C LEU A 81 3.87 1.32 -13.30
N ASN A 82 4.13 2.22 -12.37
CA ASN A 82 5.26 3.13 -12.41
C ASN A 82 6.19 2.82 -11.23
N LEU A 83 7.45 2.47 -11.52
CA LEU A 83 8.52 2.35 -10.52
C LEU A 83 9.36 3.62 -10.55
N THR A 84 9.71 4.13 -9.38
CA THR A 84 10.58 5.29 -9.24
C THR A 84 11.99 4.85 -8.90
N ASP A 85 12.98 5.40 -9.60
CA ASP A 85 14.39 5.25 -9.27
C ASP A 85 14.68 5.82 -7.87
N PHE A 86 15.55 5.16 -7.12
CA PHE A 86 15.92 5.63 -5.78
C PHE A 86 17.32 5.18 -5.35
N THR A 87 17.89 5.93 -4.42
CA THR A 87 19.17 5.63 -3.77
C THR A 87 18.98 4.61 -2.66
N ILE A 88 19.77 3.55 -2.67
CA ILE A 88 19.78 2.47 -1.67
C ILE A 88 20.85 2.66 -0.58
N ASP A 89 21.93 3.39 -0.86
CA ASP A 89 22.97 3.68 0.14
C ASP A 89 23.63 5.07 -0.07
N PRO A 90 23.50 6.03 0.86
CA PRO A 90 22.66 5.96 2.05
C PRO A 90 21.16 6.11 1.70
N PHE A 91 20.31 5.22 2.22
CA PHE A 91 18.86 5.35 2.07
C PHE A 91 18.30 6.44 3.01
N SER A 92 17.39 7.27 2.49
CA SER A 92 16.68 8.31 3.25
C SER A 92 15.19 8.32 2.90
N GLY A 93 14.37 7.62 3.68
CA GLY A 93 12.91 7.60 3.54
C GLY A 93 12.21 8.82 4.15
N PRO A 94 10.90 9.00 3.90
CA PRO A 94 10.05 8.17 3.04
C PRO A 94 10.26 8.48 1.54
N VAL A 95 10.28 7.44 0.69
CA VAL A 95 10.37 7.59 -0.78
C VAL A 95 9.26 6.78 -1.46
N THR A 96 8.49 7.40 -2.33
CA THR A 96 7.50 6.69 -3.16
C THR A 96 8.19 5.91 -4.26
N ILE A 97 8.24 4.58 -4.12
CA ILE A 97 8.98 3.72 -5.04
C ILE A 97 8.10 3.04 -6.09
N TRP A 98 6.78 2.93 -5.87
CA TRP A 98 5.87 2.49 -6.91
C TRP A 98 4.48 3.09 -6.81
N GLN A 99 3.83 3.16 -7.97
CA GLN A 99 2.45 3.62 -8.14
C GLN A 99 1.72 2.71 -9.13
N ILE A 100 0.47 2.37 -8.83
CA ILE A 100 -0.43 1.60 -9.69
C ILE A 100 -1.50 2.53 -10.22
N PHE A 101 -1.75 2.49 -11.52
CA PHE A 101 -2.80 3.28 -12.19
C PHE A 101 -3.90 2.37 -12.71
N GLY A 102 -5.12 2.90 -12.87
CA GLY A 102 -6.17 2.18 -13.59
C GLY A 102 -5.81 2.00 -15.07
N SER A 103 -6.43 1.02 -15.73
CA SER A 103 -6.30 0.83 -17.18
C SER A 103 -7.50 1.45 -17.91
N PRO A 104 -7.28 2.25 -18.98
CA PRO A 104 -6.00 2.75 -19.46
C PRO A 104 -5.41 3.82 -18.52
N ALA A 105 -4.08 3.89 -18.45
CA ALA A 105 -3.38 4.99 -17.79
C ALA A 105 -3.50 6.25 -18.65
N GLU A 106 -4.69 6.86 -18.67
CA GLU A 106 -4.89 8.17 -19.28
C GLU A 106 -4.21 9.23 -18.42
N GLY A 107 -3.32 10.02 -19.05
CA GLY A 107 -2.51 11.00 -18.36
C GLY A 107 -3.36 11.96 -17.51
N GLY A 108 -3.06 12.04 -16.22
CA GLY A 108 -3.73 12.92 -15.26
C GLY A 108 -4.63 12.22 -14.23
N GLN A 109 -4.79 10.90 -14.29
CA GLN A 109 -5.48 10.15 -13.22
C GLN A 109 -4.58 9.99 -11.99
N PRO A 110 -5.13 10.11 -10.77
CA PRO A 110 -4.40 9.74 -9.56
C PRO A 110 -4.08 8.23 -9.55
N PRO A 111 -2.98 7.81 -8.91
CA PRO A 111 -2.70 6.40 -8.72
C PRO A 111 -3.78 5.74 -7.86
N LEU A 112 -4.19 4.53 -8.22
CA LEU A 112 -5.09 3.69 -7.42
C LEU A 112 -4.43 3.24 -6.13
N PHE A 113 -3.15 2.87 -6.22
CA PHE A 113 -2.33 2.49 -5.07
C PHE A 113 -0.97 3.15 -5.18
N THR A 114 -0.45 3.63 -4.08
CA THR A 114 0.91 4.17 -3.96
C THR A 114 1.62 3.48 -2.81
N PHE A 115 2.91 3.25 -2.94
CA PHE A 115 3.73 2.77 -1.84
C PHE A 115 4.95 3.64 -1.60
N SER A 116 5.05 4.08 -0.35
CA SER A 116 6.16 4.86 0.16
C SER A 116 7.00 4.02 1.10
N LEU A 117 8.27 3.85 0.76
CA LEU A 117 9.25 3.08 1.52
C LEU A 117 9.84 3.97 2.61
N ASP A 118 9.71 3.54 3.87
CA ASP A 118 10.19 4.26 5.06
C ASP A 118 11.58 3.79 5.50
N SER A 119 11.85 2.49 5.36
CA SER A 119 13.12 1.88 5.75
C SER A 119 13.61 0.88 4.72
N LEU A 120 14.92 0.70 4.66
CA LEU A 120 15.60 -0.20 3.73
C LEU A 120 16.79 -0.88 4.44
N ASP A 121 16.84 -2.19 4.33
CA ASP A 121 17.94 -3.05 4.75
C ASP A 121 18.56 -3.73 3.52
N ILE A 122 19.88 -3.62 3.39
CA ILE A 122 20.67 -4.38 2.40
C ILE A 122 21.02 -5.73 3.02
N LEU A 123 20.33 -6.79 2.59
CA LEU A 123 20.56 -8.14 3.11
C LEU A 123 21.73 -8.84 2.40
N THR A 124 21.91 -8.58 1.12
CA THR A 124 23.01 -9.11 0.32
C THR A 124 23.35 -8.14 -0.78
N GLN A 125 24.62 -7.81 -0.93
CA GLN A 125 25.11 -6.96 -2.00
C GLN A 125 26.47 -7.51 -2.47
N THR A 126 26.46 -8.10 -3.65
CA THR A 126 27.63 -8.70 -4.30
C THR A 126 27.58 -8.38 -5.78
N ALA A 127 28.68 -8.58 -6.50
CA ALA A 127 28.75 -8.27 -7.93
C ALA A 127 27.64 -8.94 -8.78
N GLY A 128 27.14 -10.11 -8.37
CA GLY A 128 26.12 -10.86 -9.11
C GLY A 128 24.74 -10.92 -8.45
N GLN A 129 24.56 -10.34 -7.27
CA GLN A 129 23.29 -10.44 -6.53
C GLN A 129 23.08 -9.24 -5.60
N LEU A 130 21.86 -8.71 -5.61
CA LEU A 130 21.38 -7.69 -4.69
C LEU A 130 20.04 -8.16 -4.09
N ILE A 131 19.98 -8.25 -2.76
CA ILE A 131 18.75 -8.56 -2.02
C ILE A 131 18.51 -7.42 -1.03
N LEU A 132 17.35 -6.80 -1.14
CA LEU A 132 16.92 -5.71 -0.29
C LEU A 132 15.60 -6.06 0.39
N ARG A 133 15.42 -5.55 1.60
CA ARG A 133 14.16 -5.60 2.33
C ARG A 133 13.84 -4.21 2.84
N GLY A 134 12.56 -3.89 2.98
CA GLY A 134 12.17 -2.66 3.62
C GLY A 134 10.75 -2.68 4.15
N THR A 135 10.37 -1.60 4.80
CA THR A 135 9.01 -1.37 5.30
C THR A 135 8.51 -0.03 4.79
N GLY A 136 7.21 0.08 4.62
CA GLY A 136 6.60 1.31 4.11
C GLY A 136 5.09 1.34 4.34
N ILE A 137 4.45 2.33 3.75
CA ILE A 137 3.00 2.53 3.77
C ILE A 137 2.44 2.39 2.37
N VAL A 138 1.37 1.59 2.23
CA VAL A 138 0.51 1.57 1.05
C VAL A 138 -0.67 2.51 1.30
N SER A 139 -0.98 3.36 0.33
CA SER A 139 -2.11 4.28 0.35
C SER A 139 -2.99 4.11 -0.88
N ALA A 140 -4.30 4.19 -0.69
CA ALA A 140 -5.32 4.13 -1.74
C ALA A 140 -6.59 4.87 -1.31
N ASP A 141 -7.28 5.51 -2.26
CA ASP A 141 -8.52 6.23 -1.96
C ASP A 141 -9.60 5.26 -1.47
N GLY A 142 -10.24 5.61 -0.35
CA GLY A 142 -11.28 4.79 0.29
C GLY A 142 -10.76 3.70 1.22
N PHE A 143 -9.44 3.61 1.40
CA PHE A 143 -8.79 2.71 2.35
C PHE A 143 -7.99 3.49 3.40
N ASP A 144 -7.73 2.84 4.53
CA ASP A 144 -6.79 3.35 5.51
C ASP A 144 -5.35 3.09 5.05
N ASP A 145 -4.46 4.06 5.32
CA ASP A 145 -3.01 3.90 5.12
C ASP A 145 -2.53 2.64 5.85
N THR A 146 -1.92 1.73 5.10
CA THR A 146 -1.63 0.38 5.59
C THR A 146 -0.14 0.08 5.53
N ALA A 147 0.42 -0.34 6.66
CA ALA A 147 1.83 -0.73 6.72
C ALA A 147 2.09 -2.00 5.91
N GLY A 148 3.17 -2.00 5.14
CA GLY A 148 3.57 -3.08 4.25
C GLY A 148 5.05 -3.40 4.33
N ARG A 149 5.42 -4.60 3.87
CA ARG A 149 6.81 -5.01 3.69
C ARG A 149 7.16 -5.05 2.21
N TRP A 150 8.35 -4.60 1.89
CA TRP A 150 8.90 -4.59 0.55
C TRP A 150 10.12 -5.52 0.48
N SER A 151 10.21 -6.31 -0.61
CA SER A 151 11.36 -7.17 -0.87
C SER A 151 11.74 -7.07 -2.33
N PHE A 152 13.04 -6.95 -2.59
CA PHE A 152 13.61 -6.85 -3.91
C PHE A 152 14.77 -7.82 -4.06
N SER A 153 14.83 -8.48 -5.20
CA SER A 153 15.96 -9.33 -5.57
C SER A 153 16.35 -9.11 -7.03
N ALA A 154 17.62 -8.83 -7.25
CA ALA A 154 18.23 -8.78 -8.57
C ALA A 154 19.40 -9.76 -8.64
N GLN A 155 19.53 -10.42 -9.78
CA GLN A 155 20.67 -11.28 -10.10
C GLN A 155 21.22 -10.94 -11.48
N ASP A 156 22.54 -10.92 -11.61
CA ASP A 156 23.19 -10.75 -12.91
C ASP A 156 23.29 -12.10 -13.60
N LEU A 157 22.37 -12.35 -14.54
CA LEU A 157 22.34 -13.53 -15.39
C LEU A 157 22.96 -13.20 -16.75
N ARG A 158 24.26 -12.89 -16.80
CA ARG A 158 25.05 -12.80 -18.06
C ARG A 158 24.27 -12.18 -19.24
N GLY A 159 23.63 -11.03 -19.02
CA GLY A 159 22.86 -10.31 -20.05
C GLY A 159 21.32 -10.41 -20.00
N SER A 160 20.70 -11.18 -19.10
CA SER A 160 19.26 -11.04 -18.84
C SER A 160 19.01 -10.16 -17.62
N ARG A 161 18.64 -8.91 -17.86
CA ARG A 161 18.24 -7.88 -16.88
C ARG A 161 16.87 -8.19 -16.23
N GLN A 162 16.59 -9.44 -15.88
CA GLN A 162 15.28 -9.83 -15.34
C GLN A 162 15.33 -9.82 -13.81
N ILE A 163 14.60 -8.88 -13.22
CA ILE A 163 14.53 -8.63 -11.79
C ILE A 163 13.14 -9.03 -11.30
N ASN A 164 13.12 -9.92 -10.31
CA ASN A 164 11.89 -10.38 -9.67
C ASN A 164 11.77 -9.66 -8.32
N PHE A 165 10.63 -9.03 -8.07
CA PHE A 165 10.33 -8.47 -6.76
C PHE A 165 8.97 -8.94 -6.24
N SER A 166 8.85 -9.04 -4.92
CA SER A 166 7.67 -9.60 -4.26
C SER A 166 7.28 -8.70 -3.09
N TRP A 167 6.01 -8.30 -3.04
CA TRP A 167 5.40 -7.63 -1.89
C TRP A 167 4.49 -8.61 -1.13
N SER A 168 4.40 -8.39 0.18
CA SER A 168 3.39 -9.00 1.04
C SER A 168 3.10 -8.01 2.17
N SER A 169 1.85 -7.56 2.33
CA SER A 169 1.44 -7.00 3.62
C SER A 169 1.16 -8.15 4.59
N GLU A 170 1.76 -8.07 5.77
CA GLU A 170 1.14 -8.65 6.96
C GLU A 170 0.47 -7.48 7.65
N THR A 171 -0.84 -7.35 7.48
CA THR A 171 -1.61 -6.33 8.19
C THR A 171 -1.76 -6.81 9.63
N THR A 172 -0.93 -6.30 10.55
CA THR A 172 -1.28 -6.41 11.96
C THR A 172 -2.47 -5.49 12.17
N GLN A 173 -3.67 -6.05 12.33
CA GLN A 173 -4.83 -5.33 12.87
C GLN A 173 -4.41 -4.74 14.22
N ALA A 174 -4.03 -3.47 14.23
CA ALA A 174 -4.00 -2.72 15.45
C ALA A 174 -5.47 -2.62 15.91
N PRO A 175 -5.81 -3.04 17.14
CA PRO A 175 -7.18 -2.91 17.63
C PRO A 175 -7.59 -1.44 17.56
N GLU A 176 -8.56 -1.13 16.71
CA GLU A 176 -9.08 0.23 16.57
C GLU A 176 -9.58 0.74 17.94
N PRO A 177 -9.18 1.94 18.39
CA PRO A 177 -9.63 2.53 19.66
C PRO A 177 -11.16 2.71 19.76
N GLY A 178 -11.90 2.58 18.66
CA GLY A 178 -13.35 2.78 18.59
C GLY A 178 -14.15 1.79 19.45
N ILE A 179 -13.75 0.51 19.50
CA ILE A 179 -14.44 -0.50 20.34
C ILE A 179 -14.22 -0.21 21.82
N LEU A 180 -13.03 0.28 22.21
CA LEU A 180 -12.75 0.66 23.59
C LEU A 180 -13.53 1.91 24.01
N MET A 181 -13.71 2.88 23.10
CA MET A 181 -14.52 4.06 23.37
C MET A 181 -16.02 3.72 23.48
N LEU A 182 -16.56 2.83 22.63
CA LEU A 182 -17.94 2.35 22.74
C LEU A 182 -18.16 1.50 24.00
N LEU A 183 -17.21 0.65 24.37
CA LEU A 183 -17.25 -0.08 25.63
C LEU A 183 -17.21 0.89 26.83
N GLY A 184 -16.35 1.90 26.78
CA GLY A 184 -16.25 2.95 27.81
C GLY A 184 -17.55 3.75 27.98
N LEU A 185 -18.15 4.18 26.86
CA LEU A 185 -19.43 4.90 26.88
C LEU A 185 -20.60 4.00 27.29
N GLY A 186 -20.60 2.71 26.88
CA GLY A 186 -21.60 1.73 27.30
C GLY A 186 -21.61 1.48 28.80
N VAL A 187 -20.42 1.37 29.41
CA VAL A 187 -20.28 1.21 30.87
C VAL A 187 -20.71 2.48 31.61
N LEU A 188 -20.37 3.67 31.11
CA LEU A 188 -20.83 4.94 31.70
C LEU A 188 -22.36 5.11 31.61
N GLY A 189 -22.99 4.65 30.52
CA GLY A 189 -24.44 4.62 30.37
C GLY A 189 -25.14 3.70 31.36
N LEU A 190 -24.58 2.51 31.60
CA LEU A 190 -25.12 1.53 32.56
C LEU A 190 -24.95 1.99 34.02
N ILE A 191 -23.86 2.69 34.36
CA ILE A 191 -23.64 3.23 35.71
C ILE A 191 -24.70 4.31 36.03
N ARG A 192 -25.14 5.09 35.04
CA ARG A 192 -26.15 6.13 35.25
C ARG A 192 -27.57 5.57 35.41
N LEU A 193 -27.86 4.42 34.81
CA LEU A 193 -29.15 3.71 34.97
C LEU A 193 -29.29 2.99 36.33
N ARG A 194 -28.19 2.72 37.04
CA ARG A 194 -28.22 2.09 38.38
C ARG A 194 -28.44 3.10 39.53
N ARG A 195 -28.39 4.40 39.26
CA ARG A 195 -28.53 5.48 40.27
C ARG A 195 -29.82 6.28 40.17
N SER A 196 -30.80 5.84 39.38
CA SER A 196 -32.17 6.37 39.35
C SER A 196 -33.12 5.44 40.08
#